data_AF-A0A1A6H066-F1
#
_entry.id   AF-A0A1A6H066-F1
#
_cell.length_a   1.000
_cell.length_b   1.000
_cell.length_c   1.000
_cell.angle_alpha   90.00
_cell.angle_beta   90.00
_cell.angle_gamma   90.00
#
_symmetry.space_group_name_H-M   'P 1'
#
loop_
_entity.id
_entity.type
_entity.pdbx_description
1 polymer ?
#
loop_
_entity_poly.entity_id
_entity_poly.type
_entity_poly.pdbx_seq_one_letter_code
_entity_poly.pdbx_strand_id
1 'polypeptide(L)' 'MASEIYMPGPVCLIENSHQQLVANPEALEILSAIKKPVVVVAIVGFYRTGKSYLMNKLAGKQK' A
#
# COMPACT_ATOMS: atom_id res chain seq x y z
N MET A 1 22.89 -7.73 -5.17
CA MET A 1 22.16 -6.49 -5.46
C MET A 1 20.72 -6.72 -5.10
N ALA A 2 20.16 -5.97 -4.15
CA ALA A 2 18.73 -6.07 -3.89
C ALA A 2 18.01 -5.58 -5.14
N SER A 3 17.22 -6.45 -5.78
CA SER A 3 16.25 -5.97 -6.76
C SER A 3 15.36 -4.97 -6.03
N GLU A 4 15.50 -3.69 -6.39
CA GLU A 4 14.61 -2.65 -5.90
C GLU A 4 13.23 -2.97 -6.43
N ILE A 5 12.32 -3.29 -5.53
CA ILE A 5 10.92 -3.52 -5.86
C ILE A 5 10.34 -2.16 -6.19
N TYR A 6 10.31 -1.84 -7.48
CA TYR A 6 9.83 -0.55 -7.96
C TYR A 6 8.31 -0.54 -7.94
N MET A 7 7.72 0.10 -6.92
CA MET A 7 6.31 0.45 -6.90
C MET A 7 6.15 1.92 -7.33
N PRO A 8 5.72 2.22 -8.57
CA PRO A 8 5.60 3.61 -9.05
C PRO A 8 4.58 4.43 -8.24
N GLY A 9 3.60 3.76 -7.65
CA GLY A 9 2.55 4.37 -6.85
C GLY A 9 1.91 3.40 -5.86
N PRO A 10 0.96 3.88 -5.05
CA PRO A 10 0.15 3.02 -4.20
C PRO A 10 -0.72 2.08 -5.06
N VAL A 11 -0.83 0.82 -4.63
CA VAL A 11 -1.69 -0.20 -5.25
C VAL A 11 -2.77 -0.58 -4.23
N CYS A 12 -4.03 -0.70 -4.68
CA CYS A 12 -5.12 -1.18 -3.82
C CYS A 12 -4.86 -2.66 -3.46
N LEU A 13 -4.85 -3.00 -2.17
CA LEU A 13 -4.66 -4.39 -1.71
C LEU A 13 -6.00 -5.12 -1.57
N ILE A 14 -6.95 -4.51 -0.86
CA ILE A 14 -8.31 -5.02 -0.66
C ILE A 14 -9.26 -3.94 -1.14
N GLU A 15 -10.00 -4.23 -2.19
CA GLU A 15 -11.05 -3.36 -2.68
C GLU A 15 -12.36 -3.67 -1.94
N ASN A 16 -13.10 -2.62 -1.60
CA ASN A 16 -14.48 -2.73 -1.14
C ASN A 16 -15.39 -2.31 -2.29
N SER A 17 -15.73 -3.26 -3.15
CA SER A 17 -16.61 -3.06 -4.29
C SER A 17 -17.87 -3.88 -4.10
N HIS A 18 -19.03 -3.29 -4.38
CA HIS A 18 -20.33 -3.95 -4.23
C HIS A 18 -20.55 -4.60 -2.83
N GLN A 19 -20.05 -3.97 -1.76
CA GLN A 19 -20.11 -4.49 -0.38
C GLN A 19 -19.36 -5.81 -0.16
N GLN A 20 -18.48 -6.18 -1.08
CA GLN A 20 -17.61 -7.34 -0.97
C GLN A 20 -16.16 -6.89 -0.85
N LEU A 21 -15.41 -7.60 -0.01
CA LEU A 21 -13.98 -7.40 0.13
C LEU A 21 -13.27 -8.35 -0.82
N VAL A 22 -12.57 -7.79 -1.81
CA VAL A 22 -11.87 -8.55 -2.84
C VAL A 22 -10.39 -8.19 -2.80
N ALA A 23 -9.53 -9.21 -2.71
CA ALA A 23 -8.08 -9.01 -2.79
C ALA A 23 -7.67 -8.72 -4.23
N ASN A 24 -6.84 -7.70 -4.44
CA ASN A 24 -6.31 -7.35 -5.76
C ASN A 24 -5.18 -8.32 -6.16
N PRO A 25 -5.32 -9.10 -7.25
CA PRO A 25 -4.28 -10.02 -7.72
C PRO A 25 -2.93 -9.35 -7.99
N GLU A 26 -2.92 -8.12 -8.52
CA GLU A 26 -1.68 -7.36 -8.79
C GLU A 26 -0.92 -7.07 -7.48
N ALA A 27 -1.63 -6.68 -6.43
CA ALA A 27 -1.02 -6.41 -5.13
C ALA A 27 -0.44 -7.70 -4.51
N LEU A 28 -1.12 -8.83 -4.68
CA LEU A 28 -0.64 -10.13 -4.20
C LEU A 28 0.63 -10.57 -4.95
N GLU A 29 0.70 -10.35 -6.26
CA GLU A 29 1.89 -10.65 -7.06
C GLU A 29 3.09 -9.83 -6.57
N ILE A 30 2.92 -8.52 -6.39
CA ILE A 30 3.96 -7.63 -5.84
C ILE A 30 4.44 -8.12 -4.47
N LEU A 31 3.50 -8.42 -3.56
CA LEU A 31 3.83 -8.91 -2.22
C LEU A 31 4.57 -10.26 -2.25
N SER A 32 4.20 -11.16 -3.16
CA SER A 32 4.85 -12.47 -3.32
C SER A 32 6.33 -12.37 -3.75
N ALA A 33 6.67 -11.30 -4.47
CA ALA A 33 8.04 -11.02 -4.92
C ALA A 33 8.93 -10.48 -3.77
N ILE A 34 8.35 -9.94 -2.70
CA ILE A 34 9.10 -9.42 -1.55
C ILE A 34 9.61 -10.57 -0.69
N LYS A 35 10.92 -10.88 -0.76
CA LYS A 35 11.55 -11.94 0.06
C LYS A 35 12.20 -11.46 1.34
N LYS A 36 12.38 -10.15 1.48
CA LYS A 36 12.99 -9.55 2.67
C LYS A 36 11.94 -9.39 3.78
N PRO A 37 12.34 -9.41 5.06
CA PRO A 37 11.47 -8.98 6.14
C PRO A 37 10.95 -7.56 5.89
N VAL A 38 9.67 -7.33 6.20
CA VAL A 38 9.01 -6.04 5.99
C VAL A 38 8.45 -5.50 7.32
N VAL A 39 8.40 -4.18 7.43
CA VAL A 39 7.65 -3.50 8.49
C VAL A 39 6.34 -3.01 7.90
N VAL A 40 5.22 -3.39 8.51
CA VAL A 40 3.88 -3.03 8.06
C VAL A 40 3.34 -1.91 8.95
N VAL A 41 2.94 -0.80 8.34
CA VAL A 41 2.31 0.34 9.01
C VAL A 41 0.91 0.52 8.43
N ALA A 42 -0.11 0.52 9.27
CA ALA A 42 -1.50 0.74 8.88
C ALA A 42 -2.07 1.98 9.57
N ILE A 43 -2.93 2.73 8.86
CA ILE A 43 -3.61 3.92 9.39
C ILE A 43 -5.10 3.78 9.11
N VAL A 44 -5.91 3.95 10.15
CA VAL A 44 -7.38 3.95 10.08
C VAL A 44 -7.94 5.25 10.64
N GLY A 45 -9.17 5.60 10.27
CA GLY A 45 -9.84 6.81 10.76
C GLY A 45 -10.84 7.38 9.75
N PHE A 46 -11.68 8.30 10.21
CA PHE A 46 -12.78 8.87 9.42
C PHE A 46 -12.33 9.47 8.09
N TYR A 47 -13.23 9.50 7.11
CA TYR A 47 -12.98 10.09 5.79
C TYR A 47 -12.48 11.54 5.93
N ARG A 48 -11.52 11.94 5.07
CA ARG A 48 -10.95 13.30 5.01
C ARG A 48 -10.19 13.80 6.25
N THR A 49 -9.62 12.91 7.07
CA THR A 49 -8.74 13.25 8.22
C THR A 49 -7.25 13.31 7.90
N GLY A 50 -6.85 13.42 6.63
CA GLY A 50 -5.43 13.55 6.25
C GLY A 50 -4.60 12.27 6.30
N LYS A 51 -5.22 11.09 6.40
CA LYS A 51 -4.50 9.79 6.42
C LYS A 51 -3.51 9.61 5.26
N SER A 52 -3.92 9.93 4.03
CA SER A 52 -3.06 9.83 2.85
C SER A 52 -1.89 10.81 2.89
N TYR A 53 -2.08 12.01 3.48
CA TYR A 53 -1.01 12.97 3.70
C TYR A 53 0.07 12.39 4.63
N LEU A 54 -0.34 11.79 5.75
CA LEU A 54 0.60 11.15 6.68
C LEU A 54 1.35 9.98 6.02
N MET A 55 0.65 9.13 5.24
CA MET A 55 1.30 8.04 4.48
C MET A 55 2.30 8.56 3.44
N ASN A 56 2.01 9.66 2.75
CA ASN A 56 2.95 10.26 1.80
C ASN A 56 4.21 10.79 2.50
N LYS A 57 4.07 11.40 3.68
CA LYS A 57 5.20 11.83 4.51
C LYS A 57 6.05 10.64 4.96
N LEU A 58 5.43 9.55 5.40
CA LEU A 58 6.14 8.31 5.76
C LEU A 58 6.89 7.70 4.57
N ALA A 59 6.31 7.75 3.37
CA ALA A 59 6.96 7.29 2.15
C ALA A 59 8.06 8.23 1.63
N GLY A 60 8.37 9.32 2.33
CA GLY A 60 9.38 10.30 1.92
C GLY A 60 9.01 11.09 0.66
N LYS A 61 7.77 11.00 0.17
CA LYS A 61 7.32 11.73 -1.02
C LYS A 61 7.05 13.19 -0.63
N GLN A 62 7.85 14.11 -1.15
CA GLN A 62 7.64 15.56 -1.01
C GLN A 62 6.72 16.05 -2.14
N LYS A 63 5.42 16.09 -1.86
CA LYS A 63 4.48 17.01 -2.51
C LYS A 63 3.86 17.89 -1.43
#